data_AF-A0A3D4UL55-F1
#
_entry.id   AF-A0A3D4UL55-F1
#
_cell.length_a   1.000
_cell.length_b   1.000
_cell.length_c   1.000
_cell.angle_alpha   90.00
_cell.angle_beta   90.00
_cell.angle_gamma   90.00
#
_symmetry.space_group_name_H-M   'P 1'
#
loop_
_entity.id
_entity.type
_entity.pdbx_description
1 polymer ?
#
loop_
_entity_poly.entity_id
_entity_poly.type
_entity_poly.pdbx_seq_one_letter_code
_entity_poly.pdbx_strand_id
1 'polypeptide(L)'
;RLWWCVARCEPLPAGLIAPIDGLLPDPDSLAIEYRTMVELGALHAFWALSMRDGGMSLRQRALDAARWHIQELQPDNAINRPWGLPVFLQLSFCDTDESVAQTAQLHAQTLLHNACINFGKPDLLSAMILHNAAQMLEASAQ
;
A
#
# COMPACT_ATOMS: atom_id res chain seq x y z
N ARG A 1 -12.58 5.15 -4.86
CA ARG A 1 -13.66 4.18 -4.54
C ARG A 1 -13.29 3.28 -3.36
N LEU A 2 -12.11 2.66 -3.30
CA LEU A 2 -11.68 1.89 -2.11
C LEU A 2 -11.73 2.71 -0.81
N TRP A 3 -11.20 3.94 -0.82
CA TRP A 3 -11.30 4.87 0.31
C TRP A 3 -12.75 5.19 0.73
N TRP A 4 -13.70 5.13 -0.20
CA TRP A 4 -15.12 5.28 0.14
C TRP A 4 -15.62 4.09 0.95
N CYS A 5 -15.28 2.86 0.54
CA CYS A 5 -15.59 1.64 1.29
C CYS A 5 -14.95 1.63 2.69
N VAL A 6 -13.73 2.18 2.81
CA VAL A 6 -13.07 2.37 4.10
C VAL A 6 -13.90 3.33 4.97
N ALA A 7 -14.16 4.55 4.46
CA ALA A 7 -14.84 5.59 5.21
C ALA A 7 -16.28 5.26 5.59
N ARG A 8 -17.00 4.51 4.75
CA ARG A 8 -18.42 4.19 4.95
C ARG A 8 -18.69 2.82 5.54
N CYS A 9 -17.64 2.04 5.82
CA CYS A 9 -17.79 0.66 6.25
C CYS A 9 -18.62 -0.19 5.27
N GLU A 10 -18.48 0.08 3.97
CA GLU A 10 -19.17 -0.67 2.92
C GLU A 10 -18.32 -1.88 2.47
N PRO A 11 -18.96 -2.97 2.03
CA PRO A 11 -18.26 -4.12 1.47
C PRO A 11 -17.54 -3.76 0.16
N LEU A 12 -16.50 -4.51 -0.18
CA LEU A 12 -15.75 -4.33 -1.42
C LEU A 12 -16.62 -4.73 -2.63
N PRO A 13 -16.91 -3.81 -3.57
CA PRO A 13 -17.63 -4.15 -4.79
C PRO A 13 -16.84 -5.10 -5.69
N ALA A 14 -17.53 -6.04 -6.34
CA ALA A 14 -16.92 -6.92 -7.33
C ALA A 14 -16.29 -6.13 -8.49
N GLY A 15 -15.11 -6.55 -8.94
CA GLY A 15 -14.38 -5.90 -10.04
C GLY A 15 -13.78 -4.53 -9.71
N LEU A 16 -13.82 -4.08 -8.44
CA LEU A 16 -13.21 -2.81 -8.06
C LEU A 16 -11.68 -2.86 -8.06
N ILE A 17 -11.10 -4.06 -7.90
CA ILE A 17 -9.66 -4.31 -7.95
C ILE A 17 -9.35 -5.30 -9.06
N ALA A 18 -8.15 -5.18 -9.64
CA ALA A 18 -7.63 -6.18 -10.56
C ALA A 18 -7.36 -7.52 -9.81
N PRO A 19 -7.68 -8.66 -10.43
CA PRO A 19 -7.53 -9.97 -9.78
C PRO A 19 -6.08 -10.42 -9.65
N ILE A 20 -5.17 -9.89 -10.48
CA ILE A 20 -3.74 -10.20 -10.53
C ILE A 20 -2.92 -8.91 -10.60
N ASP A 21 -1.62 -9.00 -10.38
CA ASP A 21 -0.66 -7.89 -10.51
C ASP A 21 -0.98 -6.71 -9.57
N GLY A 22 -0.89 -5.48 -10.06
CA GLY A 22 -1.34 -4.26 -9.38
C GLY A 22 -2.83 -4.27 -9.05
N LEU A 23 -3.34 -3.26 -8.36
CA LEU A 23 -4.75 -3.22 -7.94
C LEU A 23 -5.66 -2.48 -8.92
N LEU A 24 -5.12 -1.68 -9.84
CA LEU A 24 -5.93 -0.95 -10.82
C LEU A 24 -6.34 -1.88 -11.97
N PRO A 25 -7.64 -1.96 -12.33
CA PRO A 25 -8.12 -2.80 -13.43
C PRO A 25 -7.77 -2.28 -14.84
N ASP A 26 -7.42 -1.00 -14.98
CA ASP A 26 -7.03 -0.39 -16.27
C ASP A 26 -5.88 0.61 -16.06
N PRO A 27 -4.65 0.12 -15.81
CA PRO A 27 -3.53 0.95 -15.40
C PRO A 27 -2.94 1.82 -16.53
N ASP A 28 -3.13 1.44 -17.80
CA ASP A 28 -2.54 2.12 -18.95
C ASP A 28 -3.25 3.42 -19.33
N SER A 29 -4.41 3.69 -18.71
CA SER A 29 -5.17 4.92 -18.87
C SER A 29 -4.54 6.14 -18.16
N LEU A 30 -3.49 5.95 -17.36
CA LEU A 30 -2.88 6.97 -16.50
C LEU A 30 -1.40 7.20 -16.81
N ALA A 31 -0.92 8.44 -16.64
CA ALA A 31 0.52 8.72 -16.62
C ALA A 31 1.22 7.96 -15.48
N ILE A 32 2.48 7.57 -15.66
CA ILE A 32 3.17 6.60 -14.79
C ILE A 32 3.28 7.05 -13.31
N GLU A 33 3.54 8.33 -13.05
CA GLU A 33 3.62 8.89 -11.71
C GLU A 33 2.24 8.91 -11.03
N TYR A 34 1.21 9.27 -11.80
CA TYR A 34 -0.16 9.28 -11.32
C TYR A 34 -0.68 7.85 -11.08
N ARG A 35 -0.36 6.91 -11.97
CA ARG A 35 -0.61 5.48 -11.80
C ARG A 35 0.02 4.99 -10.49
N THR A 36 1.30 5.28 -10.26
CA THR A 36 2.03 4.87 -9.05
C THR A 36 1.35 5.40 -7.79
N MET A 37 0.99 6.68 -7.77
CA MET A 37 0.25 7.27 -6.65
C MET A 37 -1.10 6.58 -6.40
N VAL A 38 -1.89 6.33 -7.46
CA VAL A 38 -3.22 5.72 -7.33
C VAL A 38 -3.10 4.25 -6.90
N GLU A 39 -2.15 3.50 -7.44
CA GLU A 39 -1.82 2.13 -7.05
C GLU A 39 -1.46 2.03 -5.57
N LEU A 40 -0.49 2.83 -5.10
CA LEU A 40 -0.08 2.80 -3.69
C LEU A 40 -1.20 3.26 -2.76
N GLY A 41 -1.97 4.28 -3.16
CA GLY A 41 -3.15 4.74 -2.42
C GLY A 41 -4.26 3.69 -2.36
N ALA A 42 -4.45 2.92 -3.43
CA ALA A 42 -5.36 1.78 -3.50
C ALA A 42 -4.88 0.65 -2.60
N LEU A 43 -3.58 0.33 -2.62
CA LEU A 43 -2.95 -0.68 -1.78
C LEU A 43 -3.16 -0.39 -0.29
N HIS A 44 -2.94 0.86 0.12
CA HIS A 44 -3.17 1.29 1.49
C HIS A 44 -4.65 1.10 1.91
N ALA A 45 -5.59 1.57 1.09
CA ALA A 45 -7.01 1.43 1.38
C ALA A 45 -7.46 -0.03 1.39
N PHE A 46 -6.96 -0.84 0.46
CA PHE A 46 -7.28 -2.24 0.34
C PHE A 46 -6.76 -3.05 1.54
N TRP A 47 -5.57 -2.72 2.05
CA TRP A 47 -5.07 -3.27 3.30
C TRP A 47 -5.94 -2.90 4.51
N ALA A 48 -6.37 -1.65 4.62
CA ALA A 48 -7.28 -1.23 5.68
C ALA A 48 -8.60 -2.04 5.64
N LEU A 49 -9.15 -2.28 4.44
CA LEU A 49 -10.33 -3.13 4.27
C LEU A 49 -10.06 -4.60 4.63
N SER A 50 -8.89 -5.13 4.26
CA SER A 50 -8.52 -6.53 4.55
C SER A 50 -8.27 -6.78 6.04
N MET A 51 -7.90 -5.74 6.80
CA MET A 51 -7.77 -5.80 8.26
C MET A 51 -9.13 -5.75 8.97
N ARG A 52 -10.11 -5.02 8.43
CA ARG A 52 -11.45 -4.85 9.02
C ARG A 52 -12.37 -6.05 8.79
N ASP A 53 -12.58 -6.39 7.51
CA ASP A 53 -13.62 -7.33 7.07
C ASP A 53 -13.04 -8.52 6.27
N GLY A 54 -11.72 -8.52 6.06
CA GLY A 54 -11.07 -9.44 5.14
C GLY A 54 -10.66 -10.76 5.79
N GLY A 55 -11.06 -11.86 5.14
CA GLY A 55 -10.41 -13.15 5.34
C GLY A 55 -8.98 -13.16 4.80
N MET A 56 -8.24 -14.23 5.09
CA MET A 56 -6.84 -14.40 4.66
C MET A 56 -6.62 -14.17 3.16
N SER A 57 -7.62 -14.40 2.31
CA SER A 57 -7.55 -14.16 0.87
C SER A 57 -7.34 -12.70 0.47
N LEU A 58 -8.00 -11.73 1.14
CA LEU A 58 -7.81 -10.31 0.82
C LEU A 58 -6.43 -9.83 1.28
N ARG A 59 -5.95 -10.33 2.43
CA ARG A 59 -4.60 -10.03 2.92
C ARG A 59 -3.55 -10.58 1.96
N GLN A 60 -3.71 -11.83 1.52
CA GLN A 60 -2.81 -12.42 0.54
C GLN A 60 -2.81 -11.62 -0.76
N ARG A 61 -3.99 -11.24 -1.28
CA ARG A 61 -4.07 -10.43 -2.50
C ARG A 61 -3.33 -9.09 -2.38
N ALA A 62 -3.40 -8.44 -1.21
CA ALA A 62 -2.66 -7.20 -0.94
C ALA A 62 -1.15 -7.42 -0.94
N LEU A 63 -0.68 -8.54 -0.36
CA LEU A 63 0.73 -8.93 -0.38
C LEU A 63 1.20 -9.25 -1.80
N ASP A 64 0.38 -9.94 -2.60
CA ASP A 64 0.69 -10.21 -4.01
C ASP A 64 0.82 -8.91 -4.82
N ALA A 65 -0.06 -7.92 -4.58
CA ALA A 65 0.03 -6.60 -5.19
C ALA A 65 1.31 -5.86 -4.74
N ALA A 66 1.65 -5.91 -3.45
CA ALA A 66 2.88 -5.32 -2.93
C ALA A 66 4.13 -5.96 -3.57
N ARG A 67 4.13 -7.28 -3.76
CA ARG A 67 5.20 -8.00 -4.47
C ARG A 67 5.32 -7.54 -5.92
N TRP A 68 4.19 -7.35 -6.62
CA TRP A 68 4.18 -6.78 -7.96
C TRP A 68 4.75 -5.35 -7.96
N HIS A 69 4.38 -4.51 -6.99
CA HIS A 69 4.87 -3.13 -6.92
C HIS A 69 6.38 -3.02 -6.75
N ILE A 70 7.00 -3.86 -5.92
CA ILE A 70 8.47 -3.80 -5.75
C ILE A 70 9.23 -4.26 -7.01
N GLN A 71 8.56 -4.98 -7.92
CA GLN A 71 9.12 -5.42 -9.20
C GLN A 71 8.93 -4.36 -10.30
N GLU A 72 7.76 -3.71 -10.32
CA GLU A 72 7.33 -2.89 -11.45
C GLU A 72 7.33 -1.38 -11.18
N LEU A 73 7.22 -0.93 -9.93
CA LEU A 73 7.10 0.48 -9.57
C LEU A 73 8.32 0.99 -8.80
N GLN A 74 8.81 2.16 -9.21
CA GLN A 74 9.83 2.87 -8.46
C GLN A 74 9.18 3.73 -7.35
N PRO A 75 9.66 3.64 -6.09
CA PRO A 75 9.06 4.34 -4.94
C PRO A 75 9.20 5.87 -4.96
N ASP A 76 10.10 6.40 -5.79
CA ASP A 76 10.33 7.84 -6.01
C ASP A 76 9.35 8.46 -7.02
N ASN A 77 8.66 7.64 -7.82
CA ASN A 77 7.62 8.10 -8.74
C ASN A 77 6.31 8.51 -8.04
N ALA A 78 6.19 8.23 -6.74
CA ALA A 78 5.07 8.68 -5.93
C ALA A 78 5.29 10.15 -5.50
N ILE A 79 4.22 10.90 -5.30
CA ILE A 79 4.22 12.30 -4.81
C ILE A 79 4.72 12.48 -3.36
N ASN A 80 5.76 11.76 -2.94
CA ASN A 80 6.34 11.76 -1.59
C ASN A 80 5.30 11.49 -0.49
N ARG A 81 4.48 10.45 -0.70
CA ARG A 81 3.46 10.01 0.25
C ARG A 81 3.70 8.57 0.69
N PRO A 82 3.55 8.24 1.97
CA PRO A 82 3.84 6.91 2.51
C PRO A 82 2.68 5.92 2.31
N TRP A 83 1.98 6.00 1.17
CA TRP A 83 0.90 5.07 0.84
C TRP A 83 1.44 3.65 0.67
N GLY A 84 0.68 2.64 1.09
CA GLY A 84 1.07 1.23 0.99
C GLY A 84 2.14 0.76 1.99
N LEU A 85 2.80 1.67 2.71
CA LEU A 85 3.85 1.37 3.69
C LEU A 85 3.60 0.15 4.61
N PRO A 86 2.43 0.00 5.28
CA PRO A 86 2.22 -1.12 6.19
C PRO A 86 2.21 -2.47 5.46
N VAL A 87 1.83 -2.49 4.18
CA VAL A 87 1.79 -3.72 3.37
C VAL A 87 3.20 -4.17 2.98
N PHE A 88 4.07 -3.24 2.60
CA PHE A 88 5.48 -3.55 2.30
C PHE A 88 6.23 -4.01 3.54
N LEU A 89 5.98 -3.38 4.70
CA LEU A 89 6.53 -3.87 5.97
C LEU A 89 6.03 -5.28 6.29
N GLN A 90 4.73 -5.53 6.17
CA GLN A 90 4.20 -6.87 6.40
C GLN A 90 4.83 -7.91 5.46
N LEU A 91 4.93 -7.58 4.16
CA LEU A 91 5.59 -8.42 3.15
C LEU A 91 7.04 -8.72 3.55
N SER A 92 7.79 -7.73 4.04
CA SER A 92 9.18 -7.93 4.48
C SER A 92 9.36 -8.93 5.63
N PHE A 93 8.31 -9.17 6.42
CA PHE A 93 8.35 -10.14 7.52
C PHE A 93 7.82 -11.53 7.14
N CYS A 94 6.85 -11.61 6.24
CA CYS A 94 6.16 -12.86 5.94
C CYS A 94 6.61 -13.56 4.65
N ASP A 95 7.33 -12.86 3.76
CA ASP A 95 7.82 -13.47 2.53
C ASP A 95 8.96 -14.45 2.81
N THR A 96 8.93 -15.61 2.16
CA THR A 96 9.98 -16.63 2.29
C THR A 96 11.17 -16.37 1.37
N ASP A 97 11.01 -15.54 0.34
CA ASP A 97 12.12 -15.11 -0.52
C ASP A 97 12.83 -13.92 0.13
N GLU A 98 14.08 -14.13 0.54
CA GLU A 98 14.89 -13.13 1.24
C GLU A 98 15.12 -11.87 0.39
N SER A 99 15.27 -12.01 -0.93
CA SER A 99 15.46 -10.88 -1.84
C SER A 99 14.20 -10.01 -1.89
N VAL A 100 13.03 -10.66 -1.97
CA VAL A 100 11.72 -9.99 -1.92
C VAL A 100 11.54 -9.29 -0.58
N ALA A 101 11.85 -9.97 0.52
CA ALA A 101 11.71 -9.43 1.87
C ALA A 101 12.57 -8.17 2.08
N GLN A 102 13.85 -8.24 1.70
CA GLN A 102 14.79 -7.12 1.78
C GLN A 102 14.35 -5.94 0.88
N THR A 103 13.92 -6.23 -0.35
CA THR A 103 13.45 -5.20 -1.28
C THR A 103 12.18 -4.51 -0.75
N ALA A 104 11.24 -5.27 -0.19
CA ALA A 104 10.05 -4.72 0.44
C ALA A 104 10.38 -3.84 1.66
N GLN A 105 11.37 -4.24 2.47
CA GLN A 105 11.85 -3.44 3.59
C GLN A 105 12.45 -2.11 3.11
N LEU A 106 13.32 -2.14 2.11
CA LEU A 106 13.92 -0.94 1.50
C LEU A 106 12.86 -0.04 0.86
N HIS A 107 11.84 -0.63 0.22
CA HIS A 107 10.72 0.11 -0.37
C HIS A 107 9.93 0.85 0.72
N ALA A 108 9.60 0.18 1.83
CA ALA A 108 8.92 0.81 2.97
C ALA A 108 9.75 1.94 3.60
N GLN A 109 11.07 1.73 3.77
CA GLN A 109 11.98 2.76 4.28
C GLN A 109 12.04 3.98 3.35
N THR A 110 12.10 3.75 2.04
CA THR A 110 12.11 4.82 1.03
C THR A 110 10.81 5.64 1.09
N LEU A 111 9.64 5.00 1.18
CA LEU A 111 8.36 5.69 1.32
C LEU A 111 8.30 6.57 2.58
N LEU A 112 8.81 6.06 3.71
CA LEU A 112 8.90 6.82 4.96
C LEU A 112 9.86 8.01 4.83
N HIS A 113 11.04 7.78 4.25
CA HIS A 113 12.05 8.82 4.03
C HIS A 113 11.52 9.94 3.13
N ASN A 114 10.91 9.58 1.99
CA ASN A 114 10.35 10.51 1.02
C ASN A 114 9.25 11.38 1.64
N ALA A 115 8.44 10.82 2.54
CA ALA A 115 7.43 11.59 3.27
C ALA A 115 8.03 12.73 4.13
N CYS A 116 9.30 12.61 4.53
CA CYS A 116 10.01 13.57 5.39
C CYS A 116 10.97 14.49 4.62
N ILE A 117 11.30 14.20 3.36
CA ILE A 117 12.45 14.79 2.65
C ILE A 117 12.40 16.32 2.55
N ASN A 118 11.21 16.90 2.37
CA ASN A 118 11.05 18.35 2.13
C ASN A 118 11.15 19.20 3.40
N PHE A 119 10.76 18.66 4.57
CA PHE A 119 10.62 19.46 5.79
C PHE A 119 11.32 18.85 7.01
N GLY A 120 12.05 17.75 6.85
CA GLY A 120 12.62 16.94 7.93
C GLY A 120 11.57 16.23 8.79
N LYS A 121 10.29 16.35 8.44
CA LYS A 121 9.12 15.74 9.09
C LYS A 121 8.00 15.57 8.06
N PRO A 122 7.05 14.64 8.29
CA PRO A 122 5.90 14.51 7.40
C PRO A 122 5.02 15.76 7.44
N ASP A 123 4.46 16.13 6.28
CA ASP A 123 3.35 17.08 6.25
C ASP A 123 2.08 16.49 6.89
N LEU A 124 1.03 17.31 7.03
CA LEU A 124 -0.20 16.90 7.72
C LEU A 124 -0.80 15.63 7.12
N LEU A 125 -0.88 15.54 5.78
CA LEU A 125 -1.47 14.39 5.12
C LEU A 125 -0.58 13.16 5.31
N SER A 126 0.72 13.28 5.08
CA SER A 126 1.67 12.18 5.32
C SER A 126 1.63 11.70 6.78
N ALA A 127 1.49 12.60 7.76
CA ALA A 127 1.37 12.24 9.17
C ALA A 127 0.09 11.45 9.46
N MET A 128 -1.04 11.84 8.86
CA MET A 128 -2.30 11.09 8.98
C MET A 128 -2.19 9.68 8.38
N ILE A 129 -1.53 9.55 7.22
CA ILE A 129 -1.29 8.26 6.56
C ILE A 129 -0.40 7.37 7.44
N LEU A 130 0.67 7.92 8.00
CA LEU A 130 1.58 7.19 8.89
C LEU A 130 0.90 6.78 10.20
N HIS A 131 0.03 7.63 10.75
CA HIS A 131 -0.74 7.26 11.93
C HIS A 131 -1.68 6.08 11.64
N ASN A 132 -2.38 6.10 10.50
CA ASN A 132 -3.21 4.96 10.10
C ASN A 132 -2.38 3.70 9.83
N ALA A 133 -1.20 3.83 9.21
CA ALA A 133 -0.25 2.73 9.04
C ALA A 133 0.18 2.10 10.37
N ALA A 134 0.52 2.92 11.36
CA ALA A 134 0.89 2.44 12.69
C ALA A 134 -0.24 1.64 13.35
N GLN A 135 -1.47 2.17 13.31
CA GLN A 135 -2.65 1.46 13.85
C GLN A 135 -2.86 0.09 13.19
N MET A 136 -2.68 -0.01 11.87
CA MET A 136 -2.82 -1.28 11.15
C MET A 136 -1.71 -2.29 11.50
N LEU A 137 -0.48 -1.82 11.71
CA LEU A 137 0.63 -2.68 12.13
C LEU A 137 0.49 -3.16 13.58
N GLU A 138 0.00 -2.30 14.48
CA GLU A 138 -0.30 -2.70 15.86
C GLU A 138 -1.41 -3.76 15.91
N ALA A 139 -2.42 -3.64 15.04
CA ALA A 139 -3.48 -4.62 14.92
C ALA A 139 -3.05 -5.95 14.27
N SER A 140 -1.98 -5.96 13.45
CA SER A 140 -1.46 -7.19 12.84
C SER A 140 -0.44 -7.94 13.71
N ALA A 141 0.06 -7.31 14.77
CA ALA A 141 0.98 -7.92 15.73
C ALA A 141 0.28 -8.71 16.87
N GLN A 142 -1.06 -8.64 16.95
CA GLN A 142 -1.90 -9.36 17.91
C GLN A 142 -2.41 -10.68 17.32
#